data_AF-A0A1Q4V1R1-F1
#
_entry.id   AF-A0A1Q4V1R1-F1
#
_cell.length_a   1.000
_cell.length_b   1.000
_cell.length_c   1.000
_cell.angle_alpha   90.00
_cell.angle_beta   90.00
_cell.angle_gamma   90.00
#
_symmetry.space_group_name_H-M   'P 1'
#
loop_
_entity.id
_entity.type
_entity.pdbx_description
1 polymer ?
#
loop_
_entity_poly.entity_id
_entity_poly.type
_entity_poly.pdbx_seq_one_letter_code
_entity_poly.pdbx_strand_id
1 'polypeptide(L)'
;MLAGLAGTALLTGCTSGDGDAVSATRARQASAAERTRARAARDSAALGARYDEVIAAHPSLARRLGPLRAEVASHAKAFGSGGPGGSPSPSSSPSSSGAPSGAASAVPVPAAPKDALASLAARERELADTRTVQSVDVPGELARLLASVAASGAAHAYLLTEGGK
;
A
#
# COMPACT_ATOMS: atom_id res chain seq x y z
N MET A 1 -1.78 -44.23 -60.13
CA MET A 1 -0.34 -44.20 -59.81
C MET A 1 -0.18 -43.57 -58.43
N LEU A 2 0.60 -44.25 -57.59
CA LEU A 2 0.81 -44.06 -56.15
C LEU A 2 1.80 -42.92 -55.83
N ALA A 3 1.92 -42.63 -54.52
CA ALA A 3 2.98 -41.89 -53.78
C ALA A 3 2.77 -40.35 -53.67
N GLY A 4 2.73 -39.68 -52.51
CA GLY A 4 3.16 -40.00 -51.13
C GLY A 4 4.44 -39.23 -50.77
N LEU A 5 4.40 -38.27 -49.81
CA LEU A 5 5.30 -38.16 -48.62
C LEU A 5 5.22 -36.79 -47.88
N ALA A 6 5.09 -36.87 -46.54
CA ALA A 6 5.73 -36.11 -45.44
C ALA A 6 5.79 -34.55 -45.45
N GLY A 7 5.61 -33.84 -44.33
CA GLY A 7 5.64 -34.26 -42.93
C GLY A 7 5.23 -33.12 -41.98
N THR A 8 4.78 -33.54 -40.80
CA THR A 8 4.37 -32.73 -39.65
C THR A 8 5.55 -32.03 -38.98
N ALA A 9 5.55 -30.70 -38.93
CA ALA A 9 6.35 -29.95 -37.97
C ALA A 9 5.52 -29.74 -36.70
N LEU A 10 5.49 -30.76 -35.84
CA LEU A 10 5.09 -30.60 -34.43
C LEU A 10 6.19 -29.77 -33.75
N LEU A 11 5.86 -28.58 -33.25
CA LEU A 11 6.74 -27.84 -32.34
C LEU A 11 6.73 -28.53 -30.97
N THR A 12 7.59 -29.54 -30.79
CA THR A 12 8.00 -30.02 -29.47
C THR A 12 9.19 -29.17 -29.00
N GLY A 13 8.89 -27.98 -28.49
CA GLY A 13 9.85 -27.18 -27.74
C GLY A 13 9.93 -27.65 -26.30
N CYS A 14 10.68 -28.72 -26.04
CA CYS A 14 11.02 -29.17 -24.70
C CYS A 14 12.09 -28.25 -24.08
N THR A 15 11.68 -27.24 -23.31
CA THR A 15 12.44 -26.81 -22.13
C THR A 15 11.54 -26.99 -20.90
N SER A 16 11.59 -28.19 -20.33
CA SER A 16 10.91 -28.53 -19.07
C SER A 16 11.70 -28.05 -17.84
N GLY A 17 12.51 -27.00 -18.00
CA GLY A 17 13.29 -26.38 -16.92
C GLY A 17 13.10 -24.85 -16.85
N ASP A 18 13.02 -24.16 -18.00
CA ASP A 18 12.83 -22.71 -18.03
C ASP A 18 11.39 -22.28 -17.72
N GLY A 19 10.38 -23.02 -18.20
CA GLY A 19 8.97 -22.66 -17.97
C GLY A 19 8.57 -22.74 -16.49
N ASP A 20 9.12 -23.70 -15.76
CA ASP A 20 8.90 -23.88 -14.33
C ASP A 20 9.63 -22.80 -13.52
N ALA A 21 10.89 -22.50 -13.88
CA ALA A 21 11.68 -21.44 -13.26
C ALA A 21 11.08 -20.03 -13.46
N VAL A 22 10.57 -19.72 -14.67
CA VAL A 22 9.89 -18.46 -14.97
C VAL A 22 8.56 -18.35 -14.22
N SER A 23 7.81 -19.46 -14.12
CA SER A 23 6.55 -19.52 -13.37
C SER A 23 6.77 -19.34 -11.86
N ALA A 24 7.78 -20.00 -11.29
CA ALA A 24 8.18 -19.83 -9.89
C ALA A 24 8.63 -18.38 -9.60
N THR A 25 9.37 -17.76 -10.52
CA THR A 25 9.79 -16.36 -10.40
C THR A 25 8.58 -15.41 -10.40
N ARG A 26 7.63 -15.61 -11.32
CA ARG A 26 6.39 -14.82 -11.37
C ARG A 26 5.55 -14.98 -10.10
N ALA A 27 5.43 -16.21 -9.58
CA ALA A 27 4.71 -16.47 -8.33
C ALA A 27 5.36 -15.76 -7.13
N ARG A 28 6.71 -15.75 -7.07
CA ARG A 28 7.47 -15.01 -6.03
C ARG A 28 7.26 -13.50 -6.13
N GLN A 29 7.27 -12.94 -7.34
CA GLN A 29 7.00 -11.51 -7.56
C GLN A 29 5.58 -11.13 -7.19
N ALA A 30 4.57 -11.94 -7.58
CA ALA A 30 3.18 -11.73 -7.18
C ALA A 30 3.02 -11.75 -5.65
N SER A 31 3.67 -12.72 -4.98
CA SER A 31 3.68 -12.81 -3.52
C SER A 31 4.37 -11.60 -2.87
N ALA A 32 5.44 -11.08 -3.47
CA ALA A 32 6.12 -9.87 -2.99
C ALA A 32 5.22 -8.64 -3.15
N ALA A 33 4.58 -8.47 -4.30
CA ALA A 33 3.62 -7.39 -4.55
C ALA A 33 2.46 -7.42 -3.54
N GLU A 34 1.91 -8.61 -3.25
CA GLU A 34 0.86 -8.77 -2.24
C GLU A 34 1.33 -8.38 -0.83
N ARG A 35 2.55 -8.76 -0.45
CA ARG A 35 3.13 -8.32 0.84
C ARG A 35 3.33 -6.81 0.89
N THR A 36 3.81 -6.20 -0.19
CA THR A 36 3.96 -4.74 -0.30
C THR A 36 2.61 -4.05 -0.17
N ARG A 37 1.57 -4.56 -0.86
CA ARG A 37 0.20 -4.06 -0.76
C ARG A 37 -0.35 -4.14 0.66
N ALA A 38 -0.22 -5.31 1.30
CA ALA A 38 -0.68 -5.52 2.66
C ALA A 38 0.05 -4.62 3.67
N ARG A 39 1.36 -4.37 3.46
CA ARG A 39 2.13 -3.43 4.28
C ARG A 39 1.63 -1.99 4.07
N ALA A 40 1.46 -1.55 2.82
CA ALA A 40 0.94 -0.21 2.52
C ALA A 40 -0.46 0.03 3.12
N ALA A 41 -1.34 -0.98 3.14
CA ALA A 41 -2.64 -0.90 3.80
C ALA A 41 -2.50 -0.67 5.32
N ARG A 42 -1.66 -1.47 5.99
CA ARG A 42 -1.42 -1.37 7.44
C ARG A 42 -0.79 -0.02 7.81
N ASP A 43 0.22 0.42 7.05
CA ASP A 43 0.91 1.68 7.31
C ASP A 43 -0.04 2.88 7.12
N SER A 44 -0.95 2.82 6.14
CA SER A 44 -1.99 3.84 5.94
C SER A 44 -3.02 3.85 7.07
N ALA A 45 -3.43 2.69 7.56
CA ALA A 45 -4.33 2.58 8.71
C ALA A 45 -3.69 3.11 10.00
N ALA A 46 -2.41 2.78 10.24
CA ALA A 46 -1.65 3.29 11.38
C ALA A 46 -1.47 4.82 11.33
N LEU A 47 -1.24 5.38 10.13
CA LEU A 47 -1.23 6.83 9.94
C LEU A 47 -2.60 7.44 10.26
N GLY A 48 -3.70 6.82 9.82
CA GLY A 48 -5.06 7.27 10.16
C GLY A 48 -5.32 7.30 11.68
N ALA A 49 -4.88 6.28 12.40
CA ALA A 49 -4.94 6.26 13.86
C ALA A 49 -4.12 7.40 14.49
N ARG A 50 -2.96 7.73 13.91
CA ARG A 50 -2.15 8.87 14.37
C ARG A 50 -2.86 10.22 14.16
N TYR A 51 -3.58 10.39 13.06
CA TYR A 51 -4.44 11.56 12.88
C TYR A 51 -5.51 11.64 13.97
N ASP A 52 -6.15 10.51 14.30
CA ASP A 52 -7.19 10.45 15.33
C ASP A 52 -6.63 10.80 16.73
N GLU A 53 -5.43 10.31 17.07
CA GLU A 53 -4.71 10.66 18.30
C GLU A 53 -4.43 12.17 18.40
N VAL A 54 -3.92 12.78 17.31
CA VAL A 54 -3.64 14.21 17.26
C VAL A 54 -4.92 15.03 17.40
N ILE A 55 -6.01 14.63 16.75
CA ILE A 55 -7.32 15.29 16.86
C ILE A 55 -7.87 15.18 18.29
N ALA A 56 -7.72 14.02 18.94
CA ALA A 56 -8.15 13.82 20.32
C ALA A 56 -7.37 14.70 21.32
N ALA A 57 -6.05 14.83 21.12
CA ALA A 57 -5.20 15.70 21.95
C ALA A 57 -5.41 17.19 21.65
N HIS A 58 -5.75 17.54 20.41
CA HIS A 58 -5.88 18.91 19.93
C HIS A 58 -7.20 19.13 19.16
N PRO A 59 -8.36 19.20 19.86
CA PRO A 59 -9.68 19.27 19.20
C PRO A 59 -9.86 20.49 18.29
N SER A 60 -9.14 21.59 18.53
CA SER A 60 -9.14 22.78 17.68
C SER A 60 -8.61 22.51 16.26
N LEU A 61 -7.81 21.47 16.07
CA LEU A 61 -7.27 21.06 14.77
C LEU A 61 -8.24 20.16 13.97
N ALA A 62 -9.31 19.65 14.57
CA ALA A 62 -10.20 18.65 13.97
C ALA A 62 -10.74 19.07 12.60
N ARG A 63 -11.19 20.33 12.46
CA ARG A 63 -11.72 20.85 11.19
C ARG A 63 -10.67 20.86 10.07
N ARG A 64 -9.41 21.12 10.41
CA ARG A 64 -8.30 21.16 9.45
C ARG A 64 -7.82 19.76 9.09
N LEU A 65 -7.75 18.86 10.08
CA LEU A 65 -7.21 17.52 9.90
C LEU A 65 -8.23 16.51 9.35
N GLY A 66 -9.52 16.77 9.50
CA GLY A 66 -10.60 15.88 9.09
C GLY A 66 -10.52 15.42 7.62
N PRO A 67 -10.38 16.34 6.64
CA PRO A 67 -10.25 15.96 5.24
C PRO A 67 -9.02 15.08 4.96
N LEU A 68 -7.85 15.42 5.52
CA LEU A 68 -6.61 14.67 5.33
C LEU A 68 -6.73 13.25 5.93
N ARG A 69 -7.34 13.14 7.11
CA ARG A 69 -7.64 11.85 7.76
C ARG A 69 -8.56 10.98 6.89
N ALA A 70 -9.57 11.58 6.26
CA ALA A 70 -10.49 10.86 5.38
C ALA A 70 -9.80 10.34 4.11
N GLU A 71 -8.89 11.12 3.51
CA GLU A 71 -8.07 10.68 2.37
C GLU A 71 -7.15 9.51 2.77
N VAL A 72 -6.48 9.59 3.92
CA VAL A 72 -5.64 8.50 4.45
C VAL A 72 -6.45 7.21 4.67
N ALA A 73 -7.68 7.31 5.18
CA ALA A 73 -8.57 6.16 5.31
C ALA A 73 -8.97 5.58 3.94
N SER A 74 -9.19 6.43 2.94
CA SER A 74 -9.47 6.01 1.57
C SER A 74 -8.28 5.29 0.93
N HIS A 75 -7.05 5.75 1.18
CA HIS A 75 -5.83 5.05 0.76
C HIS A 75 -5.71 3.65 1.38
N ALA A 76 -5.97 3.52 2.69
CA ALA A 76 -5.97 2.21 3.35
C ALA A 76 -6.97 1.25 2.69
N LYS A 77 -8.17 1.73 2.34
CA LYS A 77 -9.18 0.96 1.61
C LYS A 77 -8.74 0.60 0.18
N ALA A 78 -8.08 1.52 -0.54
CA ALA A 78 -7.58 1.27 -1.89
C ALA A 78 -6.50 0.16 -1.91
N PHE A 79 -5.62 0.14 -0.91
CA PHE A 79 -4.68 -0.97 -0.76
C PHE A 79 -5.38 -2.27 -0.32
N GLY A 80 -6.38 -2.21 0.57
CA GLY A 80 -7.11 -3.39 1.03
C GLY A 80 -8.02 -4.07 0.00
N SER A 81 -8.40 -3.38 -1.08
CA SER A 81 -9.42 -3.85 -2.05
C SER A 81 -8.87 -4.55 -3.30
N GLY A 82 -7.56 -4.54 -3.54
CA GLY A 82 -6.99 -5.02 -4.82
C GLY A 82 -6.33 -6.39 -4.80
N GLY A 83 -6.93 -7.38 -4.11
CA GLY A 83 -6.51 -8.78 -4.24
C GLY A 83 -6.78 -9.34 -5.66
N PRO A 84 -5.98 -10.28 -6.15
CA PRO A 84 -6.13 -10.79 -7.52
C PRO A 84 -7.40 -11.65 -7.67
N GLY A 85 -8.38 -11.18 -8.45
CA GLY A 85 -9.39 -12.04 -9.07
C GLY A 85 -10.72 -12.29 -8.32
N GLY A 86 -11.15 -11.42 -7.41
CA GLY A 86 -12.45 -11.56 -6.73
C GLY A 86 -13.54 -10.64 -7.29
N SER A 87 -14.52 -11.23 -7.98
CA SER A 87 -15.88 -10.66 -8.06
C SER A 87 -16.35 -10.25 -6.65
N PRO A 88 -17.13 -9.17 -6.45
CA PRO A 88 -17.55 -8.73 -5.12
C PRO A 88 -18.53 -9.75 -4.51
N SER A 89 -18.02 -10.75 -3.80
CA SER A 89 -18.82 -11.60 -2.91
C SER A 89 -18.98 -10.92 -1.55
N PRO A 90 -20.21 -10.67 -1.07
CA PRO A 90 -20.43 -10.16 0.28
C PRO A 90 -20.37 -11.32 1.28
N SER A 91 -19.17 -11.72 1.69
CA SER A 91 -19.00 -12.49 2.91
C SER A 91 -17.58 -12.36 3.43
N SER A 92 -17.38 -11.37 4.30
CA SER A 92 -16.23 -11.33 5.19
C SER A 92 -16.76 -11.34 6.62
N SER A 93 -16.87 -12.54 7.20
CA SER A 93 -16.98 -12.70 8.65
C SER A 93 -15.77 -12.05 9.33
N PRO A 94 -15.94 -11.43 10.51
CA PRO A 94 -14.83 -10.82 11.23
C PRO A 94 -13.94 -11.91 11.83
N SER A 95 -12.82 -12.23 11.19
CA SER A 95 -11.73 -12.96 11.87
C SER A 95 -10.96 -11.97 12.74
N SER A 96 -11.46 -11.77 13.95
CA SER A 96 -10.66 -11.27 15.07
C SER A 96 -9.67 -12.36 15.47
N SER A 97 -8.36 -12.12 15.27
CA SER A 97 -7.25 -12.58 16.12
C SER A 97 -5.92 -12.34 15.43
N GLY A 98 -5.33 -11.19 15.72
CA GLY A 98 -3.93 -10.90 15.50
C GLY A 98 -3.54 -9.82 16.49
N ALA A 99 -3.08 -10.22 17.66
CA ALA A 99 -2.56 -9.29 18.66
C ALA A 99 -1.50 -8.39 18.01
N PRO A 100 -1.45 -7.07 18.33
CA PRO A 100 -0.35 -6.24 17.88
C PRO A 100 0.91 -6.64 18.65
N SER A 101 1.61 -7.66 18.17
CA SER A 101 2.96 -7.96 18.64
C SER A 101 3.90 -6.99 17.94
N GLY A 102 4.07 -5.85 18.62
CA GLY A 102 4.76 -4.69 18.11
C GLY A 102 4.21 -3.44 18.75
N ALA A 103 4.24 -3.38 20.08
CA ALA A 103 4.26 -2.10 20.77
C ALA A 103 5.59 -1.41 20.41
N ALA A 104 5.72 -0.96 19.16
CA ALA A 104 6.61 0.14 18.86
C ALA A 104 6.11 1.27 19.76
N SER A 105 6.90 1.63 20.76
CA SER A 105 6.58 2.67 21.74
C SER A 105 5.82 3.79 21.05
N ALA A 106 4.52 3.90 21.32
CA ALA A 106 3.69 4.89 20.68
C ALA A 106 4.30 6.24 21.02
N VAL A 107 4.89 6.90 20.02
CA VAL A 107 5.56 8.18 20.24
C VAL A 107 4.47 9.11 20.77
N PRO A 108 4.58 9.70 21.97
CA PRO A 108 3.51 10.50 22.53
C PRO A 108 3.17 11.66 21.58
N VAL A 109 1.90 12.07 21.54
CA VAL A 109 1.51 13.27 20.78
C VAL A 109 2.13 14.49 21.46
N PRO A 110 2.89 15.33 20.73
CA PRO A 110 3.44 16.55 21.31
C PRO A 110 2.36 17.46 21.91
N ALA A 111 2.67 18.07 23.05
CA ALA A 111 1.74 18.93 23.79
C ALA A 111 1.45 20.27 23.08
N ALA A 112 2.37 20.76 22.25
CA ALA A 112 2.15 21.95 21.45
C ALA A 112 1.46 21.58 20.12
N PRO A 113 0.37 22.27 19.73
CA PRO A 113 -0.33 21.99 18.47
C PRO A 113 0.57 22.05 17.23
N LYS A 114 1.51 22.99 17.21
CA LYS A 114 2.48 23.14 16.11
C LYS A 114 3.42 21.95 15.99
N ASP A 115 3.90 21.43 17.12
CA ASP A 115 4.80 20.28 17.15
C ASP A 115 4.04 18.99 16.80
N ALA A 116 2.76 18.89 17.17
CA ALA A 116 1.89 17.79 16.76
C ALA A 116 1.68 17.76 15.23
N LEU A 117 1.45 18.93 14.61
CA LEU A 117 1.38 19.06 13.15
C LEU A 117 2.71 18.71 12.47
N ALA A 118 3.84 19.16 13.02
CA ALA A 118 5.17 18.85 12.49
C ALA A 118 5.48 17.34 12.58
N SER A 119 5.13 16.70 13.70
CA SER A 119 5.24 15.25 13.88
C SER A 119 4.42 14.49 12.84
N LEU A 120 3.19 14.95 12.56
CA LEU A 120 2.32 14.34 11.56
C LEU A 120 2.85 14.52 10.13
N ALA A 121 3.36 15.72 9.81
CA ALA A 121 3.98 16.02 8.53
C ALA A 121 5.22 15.16 8.27
N ALA A 122 6.07 14.97 9.29
CA ALA A 122 7.22 14.09 9.20
C ALA A 122 6.81 12.64 8.89
N ARG A 123 5.75 12.15 9.53
CA ARG A 123 5.25 10.79 9.30
C ARG A 123 4.63 10.60 7.92
N GLU A 124 3.88 11.58 7.43
CA GLU A 124 3.38 11.61 6.05
C GLU A 124 4.54 11.57 5.05
N ARG A 125 5.58 12.37 5.28
CA ARG A 125 6.76 12.42 4.42
C ARG A 125 7.53 11.09 4.40
N GLU A 126 7.78 10.51 5.56
CA GLU A 126 8.46 9.21 5.69
C GLU A 126 7.74 8.09 4.92
N LEU A 127 6.41 8.04 5.04
CA LEU A 127 5.62 7.06 4.30
C LEU A 127 5.55 7.38 2.80
N ALA A 128 5.49 8.65 2.40
CA ALA A 128 5.55 9.04 1.00
C ALA A 128 6.89 8.62 0.36
N ASP A 129 8.01 8.87 1.03
CA ASP A 129 9.33 8.49 0.56
C ASP A 129 9.46 6.95 0.48
N THR A 130 9.00 6.24 1.52
CA THR A 130 8.98 4.76 1.53
C THR A 130 8.18 4.18 0.36
N ARG A 131 6.98 4.73 0.10
CA ARG A 131 6.13 4.28 -1.02
C ARG A 131 6.74 4.62 -2.38
N THR A 132 7.41 5.76 -2.50
CA THR A 132 8.14 6.15 -3.72
C THR A 132 9.23 5.13 -4.04
N VAL A 133 10.03 4.73 -3.04
CA VAL A 133 11.04 3.67 -3.20
C VAL A 133 10.38 2.33 -3.55
N GLN A 134 9.34 1.92 -2.84
CA GLN A 134 8.66 0.64 -3.12
C GLN A 134 7.98 0.60 -4.50
N SER A 135 7.59 1.76 -5.05
CA SER A 135 6.88 1.82 -6.32
C SER A 135 7.71 1.32 -7.51
N VAL A 136 9.04 1.39 -7.44
CA VAL A 136 9.92 0.88 -8.50
C VAL A 136 10.16 -0.63 -8.43
N ASP A 137 9.85 -1.25 -7.30
CA ASP A 137 10.07 -2.69 -7.05
C ASP A 137 8.85 -3.56 -7.32
N VAL A 138 7.68 -2.95 -7.58
CA VAL A 138 6.43 -3.66 -7.87
C VAL A 138 5.93 -3.35 -9.27
N PRO A 139 5.28 -4.31 -9.96
CA PRO A 139 4.79 -4.09 -11.31
C PRO A 139 3.38 -3.47 -11.35
N GLY A 140 3.05 -2.87 -12.49
CA GLY A 140 1.68 -2.61 -12.93
C GLY A 140 0.89 -1.64 -12.06
N GLU A 141 -0.36 -1.98 -11.80
CA GLU A 141 -1.30 -1.08 -11.12
C GLU A 141 -0.90 -0.76 -9.68
N LEU A 142 -0.24 -1.70 -8.99
CA LEU A 142 0.24 -1.45 -7.63
C LEU A 142 1.32 -0.35 -7.60
N ALA A 143 2.21 -0.31 -8.61
CA ALA A 143 3.23 0.74 -8.73
C ALA A 143 2.58 2.12 -8.87
N ARG A 144 1.58 2.23 -9.74
CA ARG A 144 0.82 3.47 -9.97
C ARG A 144 0.07 3.93 -8.74
N LEU A 145 -0.56 2.99 -8.02
CA LEU A 145 -1.25 3.28 -6.77
C LEU A 145 -0.27 3.77 -5.70
N LEU A 146 0.87 3.10 -5.51
CA LEU A 146 1.90 3.53 -4.56
C LEU A 146 2.43 4.92 -4.89
N ALA A 147 2.75 5.19 -6.16
CA ALA A 147 3.23 6.49 -6.61
C ALA A 147 2.19 7.61 -6.41
N SER A 148 0.93 7.34 -6.74
CA SER A 148 -0.17 8.31 -6.52
C SER A 148 -0.38 8.62 -5.04
N VAL A 149 -0.40 7.60 -4.18
CA VAL A 149 -0.54 7.79 -2.72
C VAL A 149 0.71 8.46 -2.13
N ALA A 150 1.90 8.17 -2.63
CA ALA A 150 3.13 8.86 -2.24
C ALA A 150 3.07 10.36 -2.55
N ALA A 151 2.62 10.72 -3.76
CA ALA A 151 2.44 12.11 -4.15
C ALA A 151 1.41 12.84 -3.28
N SER A 152 0.27 12.18 -2.97
CA SER A 152 -0.72 12.73 -2.04
C SER A 152 -0.15 12.92 -0.63
N GLY A 153 0.59 11.95 -0.09
CA GLY A 153 1.25 12.06 1.22
C GLY A 153 2.26 13.20 1.29
N ALA A 154 3.03 13.42 0.20
CA ALA A 154 3.93 14.57 0.10
C ALA A 154 3.18 15.90 0.11
N ALA A 155 2.02 15.98 -0.56
CA ALA A 155 1.16 17.15 -0.54
C ALA A 155 0.53 17.38 0.85
N HIS A 156 0.10 16.32 1.55
CA HIS A 156 -0.39 16.42 2.93
C HIS A 156 0.69 16.95 3.87
N ALA A 157 1.92 16.41 3.77
CA ALA A 157 3.05 16.89 4.58
C ALA A 157 3.27 18.40 4.39
N TYR A 158 3.22 18.89 3.15
CA TYR A 158 3.30 20.31 2.83
C TYR A 158 2.15 21.13 3.44
N LEU A 159 0.90 20.67 3.30
CA LEU A 159 -0.27 21.35 3.86
C LEU A 159 -0.25 21.40 5.39
N LEU A 160 0.32 20.40 6.05
CA LEU A 160 0.48 20.36 7.51
C LEU A 160 1.51 21.40 8.00
N THR A 161 2.59 21.63 7.25
CA THR A 161 3.61 22.62 7.60
C THR A 161 3.24 24.06 7.22
N GLU A 162 2.61 24.29 6.06
CA GLU A 162 2.29 25.65 5.61
C GLU A 162 0.99 26.21 6.20
N GLY A 163 -0.03 25.38 6.47
CA GLY A 163 -1.28 25.86 7.06
C GLY A 163 -1.20 26.22 8.56
N GLY A 164 0.01 26.12 9.17
CA GLY A 164 0.30 26.52 10.55
C GLY A 164 1.15 27.78 10.67
N LYS A 165 1.44 28.45 9.55
CA LYS A 165 2.10 29.75 9.47
C LYS A 165 1.07 30.88 9.53
#